data_AF-A0A7S2NVP6-F1
#
_entry.id   AF-A0A7S2NVP6-F1
#
_cell.length_a   1.000
_cell.length_b   1.000
_cell.length_c   1.000
_cell.angle_alpha   90.00
_cell.angle_beta   90.00
_cell.angle_gamma   90.00
#
_symmetry.space_group_name_H-M   'P 1'
#
loop_
_entity.id
_entity.type
_entity.pdbx_description
1 polymer ?
#
loop_
_entity_poly.entity_id
_entity_poly.type
_entity_poly.pdbx_seq_one_letter_code
_entity_poly.pdbx_strand_id
1 'polypeptide(L)'
;MVCGCSFPPIREQAKLHKLPAKLSRRLSEHLCGIKHVNMLDVIQGDATRRLQWRIRNGQRLMKRIRYKLALVLITGALTITCLEPPLFVYWADVHHFSDMALVCDSSWQSVGMSFLLSLMNYMNIILLGLAPLANDLYLTRSVIMIQIAILAFSFCRDSFFLWKWIELSSYSFSPLAALISVLCLKDLLCTLGLMRALSCRRACAMQRRMWRAFAVWAAIGAIGLVAIGPLMCYHCQTFLGDIYAWLPTQVFTLVLALCPSVRNNMQGGLNRLLERESAQRAAAGVAGLVGSCSSSKALALAGQRFRSVRMDLLEQHEMSCNTPNSNLWFRSVIDRLHHCDAFISHSWHDDPQAKWRAMQRWRRVFNMRYGHEPRVWIDKFCIDQNNIKQDLRCLPVFLSGCKNLVVFCGTTYLSRLWCAVELFTFVHIGGNIDRIRFEPVLREGYEDEDLESIMRCFDAFDVEQCDCFSENDKDRIVGIIRSAFGDLAGFNKAVQRIFRQAGWRRDLTIMRDFCDDVESQVSSFNSNASAEHVEAAVPLTDGADRSPVSAPIAAPIEESPSAASSPATASGLLALPMGP
;
A
#
# COMPACT_ATOMS: atom_id res chain seq x y z
N MET A 1 -51.03 6.23 -19.60
CA MET A 1 -50.61 7.57 -19.15
C MET A 1 -49.17 7.77 -19.57
N VAL A 2 -48.96 8.41 -20.72
CA VAL A 2 -47.65 8.64 -21.34
C VAL A 2 -47.36 10.13 -21.20
N CYS A 3 -46.31 10.48 -20.45
CA CYS A 3 -45.91 11.87 -20.26
C CYS A 3 -44.85 12.22 -21.31
N GLY A 4 -45.27 12.93 -22.36
CA GLY A 4 -44.38 13.56 -23.33
C GLY A 4 -43.85 14.89 -22.79
N CYS A 5 -42.54 15.02 -22.64
CA CYS A 5 -41.88 16.29 -22.39
C CYS A 5 -41.34 16.85 -23.71
N SER A 6 -42.07 17.81 -24.27
CA SER A 6 -41.68 18.61 -25.42
C SER A 6 -40.72 19.73 -24.97
N PHE A 7 -39.53 19.80 -25.57
CA PHE A 7 -38.65 20.97 -25.45
C PHE A 7 -39.18 22.14 -26.29
N PRO A 8 -39.00 23.41 -25.86
CA PRO A 8 -39.43 24.57 -26.65
C PRO A 8 -38.43 24.87 -27.79
N PRO A 9 -38.91 25.42 -28.92
CA PRO A 9 -38.04 25.74 -30.05
C PRO A 9 -37.20 27.00 -29.77
N ILE A 10 -35.92 26.91 -30.12
CA ILE A 10 -34.96 28.02 -30.11
C ILE A 10 -35.42 29.08 -31.11
N ARG A 11 -35.99 30.17 -30.62
CA ARG A 11 -36.37 31.34 -31.42
C ARG A 11 -35.86 32.63 -30.78
N GLU A 12 -34.55 32.71 -30.54
CA GLU A 12 -33.92 33.96 -30.06
C GLU A 12 -32.49 34.21 -30.55
N GLN A 13 -32.09 33.70 -31.72
CA GLN A 13 -30.79 34.04 -32.34
C GLN A 13 -30.85 35.15 -33.41
N ALA A 14 -32.01 35.75 -33.68
CA ALA A 14 -32.18 36.70 -34.78
C ALA A 14 -32.01 38.20 -34.43
N LYS A 15 -31.45 38.56 -33.26
CA LYS A 15 -31.24 39.98 -32.86
C LYS A 15 -29.79 40.45 -32.82
N LEU A 16 -28.83 39.67 -33.32
CA LEU A 16 -27.40 40.04 -33.35
C LEU A 16 -26.89 40.68 -34.66
N HIS A 17 -27.78 41.08 -35.59
CA HIS A 17 -27.40 41.55 -36.92
C HIS A 17 -27.28 43.08 -37.12
N LYS A 18 -27.22 43.89 -36.05
CA LYS A 18 -27.03 45.36 -36.16
C LYS A 18 -25.89 45.91 -35.30
N LEU A 19 -24.75 45.23 -35.31
CA LEU A 19 -23.50 45.81 -34.81
C LEU A 19 -22.85 46.65 -35.94
N PRO A 20 -22.45 47.91 -35.70
CA PRO A 20 -21.81 48.74 -36.71
C PRO A 20 -20.54 48.05 -37.25
N ALA A 21 -20.33 48.06 -38.57
CA ALA A 21 -19.17 47.42 -39.22
C ALA A 21 -17.81 47.83 -38.61
N LYS A 22 -17.74 49.04 -38.01
CA LYS A 22 -16.58 49.52 -37.25
C LYS A 22 -16.32 48.78 -35.93
N LEU A 23 -17.37 48.34 -35.22
CA LEU A 23 -17.23 47.55 -33.99
C LEU A 23 -16.85 46.10 -34.31
N SER A 24 -17.39 45.54 -35.40
CA SER A 24 -17.02 44.19 -35.88
C SER A 24 -15.56 44.09 -36.29
N ARG A 25 -15.00 45.14 -36.93
CA ARG A 25 -13.56 45.16 -37.28
C ARG A 25 -12.66 45.28 -36.05
N ARG A 26 -13.02 46.14 -35.08
CA ARG A 26 -12.25 46.28 -33.82
C ARG A 26 -12.31 45.03 -32.94
N LEU A 27 -13.46 44.34 -32.89
CA LEU A 27 -13.58 43.05 -32.18
C LEU A 27 -12.80 41.93 -32.91
N SER A 28 -12.82 41.91 -34.24
CA SER A 28 -12.02 40.97 -35.04
C SER A 28 -10.51 41.18 -34.83
N GLU A 29 -10.03 42.42 -34.85
CA GLU A 29 -8.61 42.73 -34.62
C GLU A 29 -8.17 42.45 -33.17
N HIS A 30 -9.05 42.63 -32.18
CA HIS A 30 -8.75 42.25 -30.79
C HIS A 30 -8.80 40.74 -30.55
N LEU A 31 -9.68 40.01 -31.24
CA LEU A 31 -9.78 38.55 -31.13
C LEU A 31 -8.67 37.83 -31.92
N CYS A 32 -8.17 38.39 -33.02
CA CYS A 32 -7.05 37.81 -33.78
C CYS A 32 -5.69 37.97 -33.08
N GLY A 33 -5.56 38.91 -32.14
CA GLY A 33 -4.34 39.12 -31.33
C GLY A 33 -4.29 38.29 -30.03
N ILE A 34 -5.42 37.75 -29.59
CA ILE A 34 -5.45 36.81 -28.47
C ILE A 34 -5.01 35.47 -29.05
N LYS A 35 -3.74 35.11 -28.85
CA LYS A 35 -3.28 33.72 -29.01
C LYS A 35 -4.35 32.85 -28.38
N HIS A 36 -5.01 32.00 -29.18
CA HIS A 36 -5.98 31.02 -28.71
C HIS A 36 -5.26 30.09 -27.73
N VAL A 37 -5.17 30.50 -26.47
CA VAL A 37 -4.81 29.63 -25.38
C VAL A 37 -6.00 28.69 -25.30
N ASN A 38 -5.80 27.46 -25.77
CA ASN A 38 -6.84 26.46 -25.82
C ASN A 38 -7.38 26.32 -24.39
N MET A 39 -8.67 26.60 -24.17
CA MET A 39 -9.26 26.58 -22.82
C MET A 39 -9.05 25.21 -22.15
N LEU A 40 -8.95 24.15 -22.96
CA LEU A 40 -8.56 22.81 -22.53
C LEU A 40 -7.16 22.75 -21.93
N ASP A 41 -6.17 23.45 -22.50
CA ASP A 41 -4.81 23.52 -21.96
C ASP A 41 -4.78 24.24 -20.60
N VAL A 42 -5.66 25.24 -20.42
CA VAL A 42 -5.83 25.94 -19.13
C VAL A 42 -6.43 25.01 -18.08
N ILE A 43 -7.50 24.28 -18.42
CA ILE A 43 -8.17 23.34 -17.52
C ILE A 43 -7.24 22.16 -17.17
N GLN A 44 -6.54 21.59 -18.15
CA GLN A 44 -5.55 20.53 -17.93
C GLN A 44 -4.38 21.02 -17.10
N GLY A 45 -3.92 22.25 -17.35
CA GLY A 45 -2.90 22.91 -16.53
C GLY A 45 -3.33 23.03 -15.07
N ASP A 46 -4.58 23.41 -14.81
CA ASP A 46 -5.10 23.55 -13.46
C ASP A 46 -5.32 22.20 -12.75
N ALA A 47 -5.84 21.19 -13.44
CA ALA A 47 -5.96 19.83 -12.88
C ALA A 47 -4.58 19.25 -12.54
N THR A 48 -3.60 19.40 -13.42
CA THR A 48 -2.21 18.96 -13.21
C THR A 48 -1.56 19.71 -12.04
N ARG A 49 -1.77 21.02 -11.92
CA ARG A 49 -1.27 21.82 -10.79
C ARG A 49 -1.90 21.38 -9.47
N ARG A 50 -3.22 21.12 -9.45
CA ARG A 50 -3.93 20.61 -8.26
C ARG A 50 -3.39 19.24 -7.84
N LEU A 51 -3.19 18.32 -8.78
CA LEU A 51 -2.58 17.02 -8.51
C LEU A 51 -1.14 17.16 -7.99
N GLN A 52 -0.32 17.97 -8.65
CA GLN A 52 1.04 18.25 -8.23
C GLN A 52 1.09 18.81 -6.81
N TRP A 53 0.19 19.73 -6.50
CA TRP A 53 0.04 20.33 -5.19
C TRP A 53 -0.37 19.29 -4.15
N ARG A 54 -1.34 18.41 -4.44
CA ARG A 54 -1.76 17.33 -3.52
C ARG A 54 -0.63 16.35 -3.22
N ILE A 55 0.07 15.86 -4.24
CA ILE A 55 1.22 14.95 -4.05
C ILE A 55 2.32 15.66 -3.26
N ARG A 56 2.67 16.90 -3.63
CA ARG A 56 3.72 17.68 -2.94
C ARG A 56 3.33 17.97 -1.48
N ASN A 57 2.08 18.33 -1.23
CA ASN A 57 1.57 18.62 0.10
C ASN A 57 1.55 17.34 0.95
N GLY A 58 1.09 16.21 0.39
CA GLY A 58 1.16 14.90 1.04
C GLY A 58 2.59 14.48 1.40
N GLN A 59 3.56 14.68 0.49
CA GLN A 59 4.98 14.42 0.75
C GLN A 59 5.54 15.31 1.87
N ARG A 60 5.26 16.62 1.84
CA ARG A 60 5.70 17.58 2.88
C ARG A 60 5.09 17.25 4.23
N LEU A 61 3.81 16.91 4.25
CA LEU A 61 3.08 16.52 5.43
C LEU A 61 3.67 15.24 6.03
N MET A 62 3.88 14.19 5.24
CA MET A 62 4.53 12.95 5.70
C MET A 62 5.89 13.22 6.31
N LYS A 63 6.68 14.11 5.68
CA LYS A 63 7.94 14.55 6.23
C LYS A 63 7.71 15.23 7.59
N ARG A 64 6.84 16.23 7.67
CA ARG A 64 6.53 16.97 8.90
C ARG A 64 6.05 16.07 10.05
N ILE A 65 5.14 15.13 9.80
CA ILE A 65 4.64 14.17 10.80
C ILE A 65 5.80 13.35 11.34
N ARG A 66 6.63 12.79 10.46
CA ARG A 66 7.81 12.00 10.84
C ARG A 66 8.81 12.81 11.68
N TYR A 67 9.11 14.05 11.30
CA TYR A 67 10.00 14.91 12.09
C TYR A 67 9.39 15.30 13.43
N LYS A 68 8.08 15.59 13.50
CA LYS A 68 7.40 15.87 14.77
C LYS A 68 7.44 14.65 15.69
N LEU A 69 7.12 13.47 15.17
CA LEU A 69 7.18 12.23 15.94
C LEU A 69 8.60 11.96 16.43
N ALA A 70 9.59 12.05 15.54
CA ALA A 70 10.98 11.85 15.91
C ALA A 70 11.46 12.87 16.94
N LEU A 71 11.08 14.14 16.80
CA LEU A 71 11.38 15.19 17.78
C LEU A 71 10.78 14.86 19.15
N VAL A 72 9.49 14.50 19.21
CA VAL A 72 8.83 14.12 20.47
C VAL A 72 9.55 12.92 21.13
N LEU A 73 9.89 11.91 20.35
CA LEU A 73 10.56 10.71 20.85
C LEU A 73 12.00 10.98 21.31
N ILE A 74 12.77 11.76 20.54
CA ILE A 74 14.15 12.15 20.90
C ILE A 74 14.14 13.06 22.12
N THR A 75 13.25 14.05 22.19
CA THR A 75 13.14 14.92 23.37
C THR A 75 12.76 14.12 24.61
N GLY A 76 11.77 13.21 24.52
CA GLY A 76 11.41 12.34 25.63
C GLY A 76 12.58 11.47 26.11
N ALA A 77 13.32 10.88 25.17
CA ALA A 77 14.54 10.11 25.45
C ALA A 77 15.64 10.93 26.14
N LEU A 78 15.93 12.13 25.63
CA LEU A 78 16.91 13.04 26.24
C LEU A 78 16.48 13.49 27.63
N THR A 79 15.19 13.80 27.84
CA THR A 79 14.66 14.13 29.16
C THR A 79 14.88 12.99 30.15
N ILE A 80 14.59 11.74 29.75
CA ILE A 80 14.85 10.57 30.58
C ILE A 80 16.35 10.44 30.89
N THR A 81 17.22 10.61 29.89
CA THR A 81 18.69 10.57 30.06
C THR A 81 19.18 11.63 31.05
N CYS A 82 18.58 12.82 31.06
CA CYS A 82 18.96 13.89 32.00
C CYS A 82 18.44 13.64 33.43
N LEU A 83 17.30 12.97 33.59
CA LEU A 83 16.70 12.69 34.89
C LEU A 83 17.30 11.46 35.57
N GLU A 84 17.86 10.53 34.81
CA GLU A 84 18.42 9.28 35.35
C GLU A 84 19.60 9.51 36.32
N PRO A 85 20.66 10.30 36.02
CA PRO A 85 21.77 10.45 36.94
C PRO A 85 21.40 11.08 38.31
N PRO A 86 20.59 12.15 38.38
CA PRO A 86 20.14 12.69 39.67
C PRO A 86 19.32 11.69 40.49
N LEU A 87 18.42 10.93 39.86
CA LEU A 87 17.65 9.88 40.54
C LEU A 87 18.54 8.76 41.04
N PHE A 88 19.55 8.39 40.25
CA PHE A 88 20.55 7.41 40.63
C PHE A 88 21.38 7.89 41.82
N VAL A 89 21.85 9.14 41.81
CA VAL A 89 22.60 9.74 42.94
C VAL A 89 21.74 9.81 44.18
N TYR A 90 20.49 10.26 44.06
CA TYR A 90 19.54 10.28 45.18
C TYR A 90 19.33 8.88 45.76
N TRP A 91 19.13 7.88 44.91
CA TRP A 91 18.99 6.48 45.34
C TRP A 91 20.27 5.99 46.03
N ALA A 92 21.44 6.26 45.46
CA ALA A 92 22.72 5.88 46.06
C ALA A 92 22.99 6.55 47.43
N ASP A 93 22.54 7.80 47.60
CA ASP A 93 22.68 8.57 48.84
C ASP A 93 21.72 8.06 49.93
N VAL A 94 20.44 7.87 49.58
CA VAL A 94 19.40 7.34 50.50
C VAL A 94 19.77 5.96 51.03
N HIS A 95 20.36 5.11 50.19
CA HIS A 95 20.75 3.75 50.57
C HIS A 95 22.19 3.66 51.10
N HIS A 96 22.85 4.78 51.41
CA HIS A 96 24.22 4.84 51.94
C HIS A 96 25.14 3.77 51.34
N PHE A 97 25.39 3.89 50.03
CA PHE A 97 26.09 2.88 49.20
C PHE A 97 27.45 2.39 49.75
N SER A 98 28.01 3.05 50.77
CA SER A 98 29.18 2.59 51.52
C SER A 98 28.95 1.28 52.29
N ASP A 99 27.72 0.95 52.68
CA ASP A 99 27.41 -0.28 53.41
C ASP A 99 26.82 -1.35 52.47
N MET A 100 27.66 -2.27 51.99
CA MET A 100 27.25 -3.45 51.20
C MET A 100 26.13 -4.28 51.87
N ALA A 101 25.97 -4.16 53.19
CA ALA A 101 24.91 -4.79 53.96
C ALA A 101 23.50 -4.28 53.56
N LEU A 102 23.37 -3.07 53.00
CA LEU A 102 22.08 -2.50 52.62
C LEU A 102 21.57 -2.93 51.23
N VAL A 103 22.45 -3.47 50.37
CA VAL A 103 22.05 -4.08 49.08
C VAL A 103 21.14 -5.31 49.31
N CYS A 104 21.12 -5.81 50.54
CA CYS A 104 20.29 -6.91 50.99
C CYS A 104 18.94 -6.47 51.58
N ASP A 105 18.67 -5.15 51.67
CA ASP A 105 17.40 -4.65 52.19
C ASP A 105 16.27 -4.89 51.18
N SER A 106 15.47 -5.92 51.46
CA SER A 106 14.34 -6.38 50.66
C SER A 106 13.11 -5.47 50.69
N SER A 107 13.28 -4.18 51.02
CA SER A 107 12.16 -3.26 51.11
C SER A 107 11.49 -3.09 49.74
N TRP A 108 10.15 -3.09 49.71
CA TRP A 108 9.38 -2.86 48.48
C TRP A 108 9.71 -1.50 47.83
N GLN A 109 10.24 -0.56 48.60
CA GLN A 109 10.72 0.74 48.11
C GLN A 109 11.96 0.58 47.22
N SER A 110 12.94 -0.24 47.62
CA SER A 110 14.13 -0.53 46.81
C SER A 110 13.75 -1.23 45.50
N VAL A 111 12.86 -2.21 45.57
CA VAL A 111 12.35 -2.94 44.38
C VAL A 111 11.66 -1.97 43.42
N GLY A 112 10.80 -1.10 43.95
CA GLY A 112 10.08 -0.09 43.17
C GLY A 112 11.00 0.91 42.48
N MET A 113 12.03 1.40 43.20
CA MET A 113 13.03 2.31 42.64
C MET A 113 13.92 1.64 41.58
N SER A 114 14.34 0.40 41.83
CA SER A 114 15.08 -0.42 40.85
C SER A 114 14.28 -0.63 39.57
N PHE A 115 12.98 -0.95 39.70
CA PHE A 115 12.09 -1.06 38.55
C PHE A 115 11.96 0.26 37.80
N LEU A 116 11.82 1.40 38.51
CA LEU A 116 11.69 2.72 37.89
C LEU A 116 12.96 3.14 37.14
N LEU A 117 14.14 2.97 37.73
CA LEU A 117 15.43 3.23 37.10
C LEU A 117 15.63 2.35 35.86
N SER A 118 15.28 1.06 35.98
CA SER A 118 15.26 0.15 34.85
C SER A 118 14.32 0.66 33.76
N LEU A 119 13.07 0.97 34.09
CA LEU A 119 12.07 1.46 33.15
C LEU A 119 12.58 2.71 32.41
N MET A 120 13.20 3.65 33.10
CA MET A 120 13.79 4.84 32.48
C MET A 120 14.88 4.46 31.47
N ASN A 121 15.84 3.61 31.86
CA ASN A 121 16.93 3.20 30.98
C ASN A 121 16.42 2.49 29.70
N TYR A 122 15.52 1.51 29.84
CA TYR A 122 14.98 0.77 28.69
C TYR A 122 14.02 1.62 27.84
N MET A 123 13.21 2.48 28.46
CA MET A 123 12.29 3.36 27.71
C MET A 123 13.04 4.38 26.88
N ASN A 124 14.20 4.87 27.33
CA ASN A 124 15.06 5.73 26.55
C ASN A 124 15.48 5.04 25.23
N ILE A 125 15.95 3.79 25.34
CA ILE A 125 16.37 2.99 24.19
C ILE A 125 15.17 2.67 23.27
N ILE A 126 14.00 2.37 23.83
CA ILE A 126 12.78 2.09 23.06
C ILE A 126 12.30 3.33 22.31
N LEU A 127 12.20 4.48 22.99
CA LEU A 127 11.73 5.74 22.40
C LEU A 127 12.63 6.17 21.24
N LEU A 128 13.95 6.13 21.45
CA LEU A 128 14.91 6.36 20.38
C LEU A 128 14.79 5.28 19.30
N GLY A 129 14.63 3.99 19.64
CA GLY A 129 14.44 2.92 18.65
C GLY A 129 13.21 3.10 17.75
N LEU A 130 12.15 3.73 18.26
CA LEU A 130 10.92 4.03 17.51
C LEU A 130 11.02 5.30 16.65
N ALA A 131 11.86 6.28 17.03
CA ALA A 131 12.04 7.53 16.29
C ALA A 131 12.47 7.37 14.81
N PRO A 132 13.39 6.45 14.44
CA PRO A 132 13.93 6.36 13.12
C PRO A 132 13.07 5.54 12.17
N LEU A 133 11.87 5.05 12.54
CA LEU A 133 11.00 4.28 11.64
C LEU A 133 10.54 5.06 10.39
N ALA A 134 10.83 6.36 10.31
CA ALA A 134 10.85 7.07 9.05
C ALA A 134 11.90 6.46 8.10
N ASN A 135 11.56 6.22 6.84
CA ASN A 135 12.52 5.82 5.78
C ASN A 135 13.55 6.93 5.42
N ASP A 136 13.98 7.74 6.40
CA ASP A 136 14.99 8.79 6.29
C ASP A 136 16.33 8.26 6.82
N LEU A 137 17.32 8.21 5.94
CA LEU A 137 18.64 7.68 6.24
C LEU A 137 19.39 8.54 7.26
N TYR A 138 19.29 9.86 7.16
CA TYR A 138 20.02 10.78 8.03
C TYR A 138 19.46 10.75 9.44
N LEU A 139 18.13 10.82 9.56
CA LEU A 139 17.47 10.70 10.87
C LEU A 139 17.79 9.37 11.55
N THR A 140 17.75 8.26 10.80
CA THR A 140 18.10 6.94 11.35
C THR A 140 19.54 6.89 11.83
N ARG A 141 20.48 7.50 11.10
CA ARG A 141 21.89 7.58 11.54
C ARG A 141 22.05 8.42 12.78
N SER A 142 21.45 9.60 12.83
CA SER A 142 21.50 10.49 14.01
C SER A 142 20.99 9.78 15.26
N VAL A 143 19.85 9.08 15.16
CA VAL A 143 19.31 8.33 16.29
C VAL A 143 20.24 7.20 16.74
N ILE A 144 20.81 6.42 15.80
CA ILE A 144 21.75 5.35 16.15
C ILE A 144 23.02 5.92 16.79
N MET A 145 23.53 7.08 16.34
CA MET A 145 24.67 7.75 16.96
C MET A 145 24.38 8.19 18.39
N ILE A 146 23.18 8.74 18.64
CA ILE A 146 22.74 9.10 20.00
C ILE A 146 22.68 7.84 20.88
N GLN A 147 22.13 6.73 20.36
CA GLN A 147 22.07 5.46 21.08
C GLN A 147 23.46 4.88 21.40
N ILE A 148 24.40 4.97 20.47
CA ILE A 148 25.80 4.57 20.71
C ILE A 148 26.41 5.39 21.84
N ALA A 149 26.17 6.71 21.87
CA ALA A 149 26.67 7.56 22.94
C ALA A 149 26.05 7.20 24.31
N ILE A 150 24.74 6.94 24.36
CA ILE A 150 24.04 6.52 25.58
C ILE A 150 24.55 5.17 26.07
N LEU A 151 24.70 4.18 25.17
CA LEU A 151 25.24 2.86 25.53
C LEU A 151 26.70 2.91 25.95
N ALA A 152 27.52 3.76 25.34
CA ALA A 152 28.90 3.98 25.76
C ALA A 152 28.96 4.60 27.16
N PHE A 153 28.10 5.57 27.44
CA PHE A 153 27.98 6.15 28.78
C PHE A 153 27.53 5.10 29.82
N SER A 154 26.51 4.31 29.50
CA SER A 154 26.05 3.18 30.34
C SER A 154 27.17 2.18 30.60
N PHE A 155 27.92 1.79 29.57
CA PHE A 155 29.06 0.89 29.69
C PHE A 155 30.15 1.45 30.63
N CYS A 156 30.52 2.72 30.48
CA CYS A 156 31.50 3.37 31.35
C CYS A 156 31.02 3.41 32.81
N ARG A 157 29.75 3.75 33.03
CA ARG A 157 29.14 3.75 34.36
C ARG A 157 29.16 2.36 34.99
N ASP A 158 28.64 1.36 34.29
CA ASP A 158 28.51 0.00 34.79
C ASP A 158 29.90 -0.63 35.03
N SER A 159 30.89 -0.31 34.18
CA SER A 159 32.29 -0.72 34.37
C SER A 159 32.93 -0.06 35.59
N PHE A 160 32.64 1.21 35.86
CA PHE A 160 33.10 1.89 37.07
C PHE A 160 32.48 1.27 38.33
N PHE A 161 31.18 0.92 38.29
CA PHE A 161 30.52 0.19 39.38
C PHE A 161 31.14 -1.18 39.60
N LEU A 162 31.37 -1.96 38.55
CA LEU A 162 32.02 -3.25 38.64
C LEU A 162 33.43 -3.12 39.23
N TRP A 163 34.21 -2.13 38.78
CA TRP A 163 35.56 -1.89 39.30
C TRP A 163 35.54 -1.55 40.79
N LYS A 164 34.66 -0.63 41.23
CA LYS A 164 34.49 -0.29 42.64
C LYS A 164 34.01 -1.47 43.48
N TRP A 165 33.11 -2.27 42.93
CA TRP A 165 32.63 -3.49 43.58
C TRP A 165 33.77 -4.49 43.78
N ILE A 166 34.59 -4.73 42.74
CA ILE A 166 35.78 -5.60 42.82
C ILE A 166 36.79 -5.06 43.85
N GLU A 167 37.02 -3.75 43.91
CA GLU A 167 37.93 -3.12 44.87
C GLU A 167 37.47 -3.30 46.32
N LEU A 168 36.15 -3.18 46.57
CA LEU A 168 35.54 -3.34 47.89
C LEU A 168 35.39 -4.81 48.31
N SER A 169 35.07 -5.69 47.36
CA SER A 169 35.02 -7.12 47.61
C SER A 169 36.46 -7.63 47.68
N SER A 170 37.03 -7.76 48.88
CA SER A 170 38.39 -8.30 49.10
C SER A 170 38.58 -9.76 48.62
N TYR A 171 37.63 -10.30 47.85
CA TYR A 171 37.58 -11.66 47.34
C TYR A 171 38.09 -11.74 45.90
N SER A 172 39.08 -12.59 45.70
CA SER A 172 39.57 -13.03 44.39
C SER A 172 38.49 -13.80 43.61
N PHE A 173 38.22 -13.34 42.37
CA PHE A 173 37.58 -14.08 41.27
C PHE A 173 36.37 -14.97 41.63
N SER A 174 35.27 -14.37 42.08
CA SER A 174 34.00 -15.08 42.25
C SER A 174 33.26 -15.28 40.91
N PRO A 175 32.47 -16.37 40.73
CA PRO A 175 31.58 -16.55 39.57
C PRO A 175 30.65 -15.36 39.32
N LEU A 176 30.33 -14.63 40.39
CA LEU A 176 29.54 -13.42 40.36
C LEU A 176 30.22 -12.29 39.58
N ALA A 177 31.52 -12.06 39.80
CA ALA A 177 32.30 -11.07 39.08
C ALA A 177 32.34 -11.35 37.56
N ALA A 178 32.46 -12.63 37.20
CA ALA A 178 32.41 -13.07 35.80
C ALA A 178 31.04 -12.78 35.17
N LEU A 179 29.94 -13.04 35.89
CA LEU A 179 28.60 -12.85 35.39
C LEU A 179 28.21 -11.36 35.28
N ILE A 180 28.67 -10.51 36.22
CA ILE A 180 28.54 -9.05 36.10
C ILE A 180 29.39 -8.54 34.93
N SER A 181 30.57 -9.11 34.69
CA SER A 181 31.39 -8.76 33.51
C SER A 181 30.66 -9.06 32.19
N VAL A 182 29.90 -10.17 32.13
CA VAL A 182 29.04 -10.48 30.98
C VAL A 182 27.94 -9.42 30.80
N LEU A 183 27.36 -8.93 31.89
CA LEU A 183 26.39 -7.83 31.83
C LEU A 183 27.01 -6.52 31.34
N CYS A 184 28.26 -6.20 31.69
CA CYS A 184 28.95 -5.04 31.11
C CYS A 184 29.25 -5.26 29.61
N LEU A 185 29.62 -6.48 29.23
CA LEU A 185 29.95 -6.81 27.83
C LEU A 185 28.75 -6.67 26.88
N LYS A 186 27.51 -6.83 27.38
CA LYS A 186 26.30 -6.71 26.55
C LYS A 186 26.19 -5.33 25.88
N ASP A 187 26.55 -4.25 26.58
CA ASP A 187 26.44 -2.88 26.06
C ASP A 187 27.49 -2.64 24.96
N LEU A 188 28.69 -3.21 25.11
CA LEU A 188 29.73 -3.21 24.07
C LEU A 188 29.26 -3.98 22.83
N LEU A 189 28.71 -5.19 23.00
CA LEU A 189 28.19 -6.00 21.90
C LEU A 189 27.05 -5.28 21.16
N CYS A 190 26.14 -4.63 21.89
CA CYS A 190 25.08 -3.83 21.29
C CYS A 190 25.65 -2.65 20.49
N THR A 191 26.63 -1.93 21.07
CA THR A 191 27.33 -0.83 20.41
C THR A 191 27.99 -1.27 19.10
N LEU A 192 28.70 -2.40 19.09
CA LEU A 192 29.28 -2.98 17.87
C LEU A 192 28.20 -3.35 16.84
N GLY A 193 27.07 -3.90 17.30
CA GLY A 193 25.90 -4.18 16.46
C GLY A 193 25.31 -2.93 15.82
N LEU A 194 25.21 -1.82 16.57
CA LEU A 194 24.76 -0.51 16.08
C LEU A 194 25.75 0.13 15.10
N MET A 195 27.06 0.04 15.37
CA MET A 195 28.10 0.49 14.45
C MET A 195 28.01 -0.26 13.11
N ARG A 196 27.79 -1.58 13.14
CA ARG A 196 27.52 -2.38 11.94
C ARG A 196 26.21 -1.99 11.24
N ALA A 197 25.22 -1.49 11.98
CA ALA A 197 23.98 -0.97 11.40
C ALA A 197 24.22 0.35 10.64
N LEU A 198 25.04 1.26 11.17
CA LEU A 198 25.38 2.54 10.52
C LEU A 198 26.04 2.38 9.14
N SER A 199 26.78 1.29 8.94
CA SER A 199 27.40 0.97 7.64
C SER A 199 26.38 0.63 6.55
N CYS A 200 25.09 0.43 6.88
CA CYS A 200 24.06 0.18 5.89
C CYS A 200 23.72 1.43 5.08
N ARG A 201 23.63 1.28 3.75
CA ARG A 201 23.22 2.36 2.83
C ARG A 201 21.70 2.58 2.74
N ARG A 202 20.91 1.63 3.26
CA ARG A 202 19.43 1.67 3.22
C ARG A 202 18.88 1.75 4.64
N ALA A 203 17.97 2.69 4.89
CA ALA A 203 17.36 2.92 6.21
C ALA A 203 16.66 1.67 6.78
N CYS A 204 15.87 0.96 5.96
CA CYS A 204 15.19 -0.28 6.38
C CYS A 204 16.17 -1.39 6.81
N ALA A 205 17.29 -1.56 6.08
CA ALA A 205 18.32 -2.54 6.47
C ALA A 205 19.02 -2.12 7.78
N MET A 206 19.27 -0.82 7.95
CA MET A 206 19.85 -0.24 9.15
C MET A 206 18.94 -0.46 10.37
N GLN A 207 17.66 -0.13 10.28
CA GLN A 207 16.66 -0.37 11.34
C GLN A 207 16.55 -1.86 11.69
N ARG A 208 16.51 -2.75 10.68
CA ARG A 208 16.45 -4.20 10.91
C ARG A 208 17.66 -4.70 11.71
N ARG A 209 18.86 -4.20 11.39
CA ARG A 209 20.09 -4.54 12.15
C ARG A 209 20.08 -3.94 13.54
N MET A 210 19.65 -2.68 13.68
CA MET A 210 19.48 -2.01 14.98
C MET A 210 18.57 -2.81 15.92
N TRP A 211 17.38 -3.21 15.45
CA TRP A 211 16.45 -4.00 16.25
C TRP A 211 16.97 -5.41 16.59
N ARG A 212 17.76 -6.03 15.70
CA ARG A 212 18.44 -7.29 16.02
C ARG A 212 19.50 -7.11 17.11
N ALA A 213 20.26 -6.00 17.07
CA ALA A 213 21.21 -5.67 18.12
C ALA A 213 20.50 -5.48 19.47
N PHE A 214 19.38 -4.74 19.48
CA PHE A 214 18.54 -4.59 20.68
C PHE A 214 17.94 -5.91 21.17
N ALA A 215 17.51 -6.81 20.28
CA ALA A 215 17.02 -8.12 20.68
C ALA A 215 18.11 -8.96 21.36
N VAL A 216 19.31 -9.03 20.78
CA VAL A 216 20.45 -9.74 21.38
C VAL A 216 20.84 -9.13 22.72
N TRP A 217 20.92 -7.80 22.78
CA TRP A 217 21.22 -7.05 24.00
C TRP A 217 20.23 -7.33 25.12
N ALA A 218 18.92 -7.25 24.83
CA ALA A 218 17.87 -7.50 25.80
C ALA A 218 17.81 -8.98 26.23
N ALA A 219 18.09 -9.91 25.31
CA ALA A 219 18.16 -11.34 25.62
C ALA A 219 19.33 -11.67 26.56
N ILE A 220 20.53 -11.15 26.28
CA ILE A 220 21.70 -11.32 27.17
C ILE A 220 21.41 -10.74 28.54
N GLY A 221 20.80 -9.55 28.59
CA GLY A 221 20.39 -8.91 29.85
C GLY A 221 19.40 -9.76 30.65
N ALA A 222 18.33 -10.24 30.01
CA ALA A 222 17.33 -11.09 30.66
C ALA A 222 17.94 -12.41 31.18
N ILE A 223 18.73 -13.10 30.36
CA ILE A 223 19.40 -14.35 30.75
C ILE A 223 20.38 -14.11 31.91
N GLY A 224 21.16 -13.02 31.83
CA GLY A 224 22.09 -12.63 32.88
C GLY A 224 21.37 -12.38 34.21
N LEU A 225 20.26 -11.65 34.23
CA LEU A 225 19.48 -11.42 35.45
C LEU A 225 18.90 -12.72 36.03
N VAL A 226 18.41 -13.63 35.18
CA VAL A 226 17.92 -14.94 35.62
C VAL A 226 19.04 -15.80 36.22
N ALA A 227 20.26 -15.72 35.69
CA ALA A 227 21.42 -16.45 36.20
C ALA A 227 22.02 -15.81 37.48
N ILE A 228 22.07 -14.48 37.57
CA ILE A 228 22.63 -13.75 38.72
C ILE A 228 21.71 -13.89 39.93
N GLY A 229 20.39 -13.81 39.74
CA GLY A 229 19.43 -13.81 40.84
C GLY A 229 19.67 -14.93 41.86
N PRO A 230 19.69 -16.21 41.46
CA PRO A 230 19.91 -17.33 42.39
C PRO A 230 21.29 -17.29 43.06
N LEU A 231 22.34 -16.88 42.34
CA LEU A 231 23.70 -16.77 42.91
C LEU A 231 23.77 -15.67 43.97
N MET A 232 23.13 -14.52 43.72
CA MET A 232 23.01 -13.44 44.70
C MET A 232 22.16 -13.85 45.89
N CYS A 233 21.04 -14.55 45.68
CA CYS A 233 20.23 -15.11 46.76
C CYS A 233 21.03 -16.06 47.65
N TYR A 234 21.83 -16.93 47.04
CA TYR A 234 22.68 -17.87 47.75
C TYR A 234 23.76 -17.16 48.58
N HIS A 235 24.42 -16.15 48.02
CA HIS A 235 25.50 -15.43 48.70
C HIS A 235 25.01 -14.46 49.77
N CYS A 236 23.90 -13.77 49.52
CA CYS A 236 23.39 -12.73 50.42
C CYS A 236 22.36 -13.26 51.43
N GLN A 237 21.87 -14.49 51.25
CA GLN A 237 20.77 -15.07 52.05
C GLN A 237 19.49 -14.19 52.08
N THR A 238 19.31 -13.31 51.09
CA THR A 238 18.24 -12.31 51.07
C THR A 238 17.31 -12.45 49.88
N PHE A 239 16.20 -11.71 49.94
CA PHE A 239 15.11 -11.76 48.97
C PHE A 239 15.55 -11.25 47.59
N LEU A 240 15.12 -11.98 46.57
CA LEU A 240 15.46 -11.81 45.15
C LEU A 240 14.90 -10.53 44.46
N GLY A 241 14.15 -9.69 45.18
CA GLY A 241 13.28 -8.67 44.62
C GLY A 241 13.97 -7.65 43.71
N ASP A 242 15.08 -7.06 44.17
CA ASP A 242 15.71 -5.91 43.49
C ASP A 242 16.29 -6.26 42.13
N ILE A 243 16.92 -7.43 41.99
CA ILE A 243 17.53 -7.87 40.73
C ILE A 243 16.44 -8.18 39.70
N TYR A 244 15.37 -8.85 40.11
CA TYR A 244 14.27 -9.18 39.22
C TYR A 244 13.40 -7.98 38.85
N ALA A 245 13.46 -6.87 39.59
CA ALA A 245 12.83 -5.62 39.19
C ALA A 245 13.27 -5.15 37.79
N TRP A 246 14.45 -5.58 37.32
CA TRP A 246 14.96 -5.25 35.98
C TRP A 246 14.51 -6.20 34.87
N LEU A 247 13.92 -7.35 35.20
CA LEU A 247 13.54 -8.35 34.21
C LEU A 247 12.35 -7.93 33.33
N PRO A 248 11.26 -7.31 33.85
CA PRO A 248 10.11 -6.95 33.03
C PRO A 248 10.45 -6.00 31.87
N THR A 249 11.33 -5.03 32.10
CA THR A 249 11.75 -4.03 31.09
C THR A 249 12.62 -4.66 30.01
N GLN A 250 13.47 -5.62 30.36
CA GLN A 250 14.25 -6.43 29.42
C GLN A 250 13.35 -7.27 28.52
N VAL A 251 12.41 -8.00 29.12
CA VAL A 251 11.45 -8.84 28.38
C VAL A 251 10.59 -7.98 27.47
N PHE A 252 10.10 -6.82 27.96
CA PHE A 252 9.34 -5.88 27.14
C PHE A 252 10.16 -5.37 25.95
N THR A 253 11.42 -4.99 26.17
CA THR A 253 12.32 -4.54 25.10
C THR A 253 12.59 -5.65 24.09
N LEU A 254 12.78 -6.88 24.56
CA LEU A 254 12.98 -8.05 23.71
C LEU A 254 11.76 -8.32 22.83
N VAL A 255 10.55 -8.29 23.41
CA VAL A 255 9.29 -8.43 22.66
C VAL A 255 9.16 -7.34 21.59
N LEU A 256 9.42 -6.08 21.94
CA LEU A 256 9.40 -4.98 20.96
C LEU A 256 10.47 -5.14 19.87
N ALA A 257 11.65 -5.66 20.21
CA ALA A 257 12.71 -5.89 19.25
C ALA A 257 12.40 -7.05 18.28
N LEU A 258 11.76 -8.10 18.78
CA LEU A 258 11.41 -9.30 18.01
C LEU A 258 10.08 -9.22 17.25
N CYS A 259 9.15 -8.37 17.69
CA CYS A 259 7.79 -8.29 17.13
C CYS A 259 7.56 -6.96 16.36
N PRO A 260 7.80 -6.92 15.03
CA PRO A 260 7.55 -5.74 14.20
C PRO A 260 6.10 -5.22 14.28
N SER A 261 5.12 -6.12 14.44
CA SER A 261 3.70 -5.77 14.56
C SER A 261 3.44 -4.85 15.75
N VAL A 262 3.98 -5.17 16.92
CA VAL A 262 3.83 -4.36 18.15
C VAL A 262 4.42 -2.97 17.95
N ARG A 263 5.62 -2.88 17.36
CA ARG A 263 6.24 -1.58 17.04
C ARG A 263 5.38 -0.74 16.10
N ASN A 264 4.89 -1.36 15.04
CA ASN A 264 4.03 -0.68 14.06
C ASN A 264 2.73 -0.19 14.71
N ASN A 265 2.16 -0.98 15.63
CA ASN A 265 0.95 -0.60 16.38
C ASN A 265 1.20 0.57 17.33
N MET A 266 2.32 0.57 18.06
CA MET A 266 2.71 1.68 18.93
C MET A 266 2.93 2.96 18.14
N GLN A 267 3.66 2.87 17.02
CA GLN A 267 3.89 4.01 16.14
C GLN A 267 2.58 4.52 15.52
N GLY A 268 1.69 3.61 15.13
CA GLY A 268 0.35 3.91 14.68
C GLY A 268 -0.49 4.65 15.72
N GLY A 269 -0.42 4.23 16.98
CA GLY A 269 -1.01 4.92 18.13
C GLY A 269 -0.46 6.35 18.28
N LEU A 270 0.86 6.51 18.26
CA LEU A 270 1.51 7.83 18.35
C LEU A 270 1.14 8.75 17.18
N ASN A 271 1.10 8.23 15.97
CA ASN A 271 0.66 8.99 14.78
C ASN A 271 -0.81 9.44 14.93
N ARG A 272 -1.69 8.57 15.45
CA ARG A 272 -3.09 8.93 15.72
C ARG A 272 -3.23 10.03 16.77
N LEU A 273 -2.38 10.02 17.80
CA LEU A 273 -2.37 11.08 18.82
C LEU A 273 -1.87 12.41 18.27
N LEU A 274 -0.85 12.39 17.41
CA LEU A 274 -0.23 13.60 16.87
C LEU A 274 -1.02 14.26 15.72
N GLU A 275 -1.91 13.53 15.05
CA GLU A 275 -2.58 14.02 13.85
C GLU A 275 -4.09 13.82 13.92
N ARG A 276 -4.86 14.91 13.96
CA ARG A 276 -6.33 14.87 14.05
C ARG A 276 -7.05 14.83 12.69
N GLU A 277 -6.39 15.14 11.58
CA GLU A 277 -7.06 15.32 10.28
C GLU A 277 -6.95 14.10 9.33
N SER A 278 -8.09 13.58 8.86
CA SER A 278 -8.16 12.40 8.01
C SER A 278 -7.81 12.64 6.54
N ALA A 279 -8.05 13.84 6.00
CA ALA A 279 -7.76 14.15 4.59
C ALA A 279 -6.25 14.19 4.30
N GLN A 280 -5.49 14.67 5.29
CA GLN A 280 -4.04 14.76 5.31
C GLN A 280 -3.39 13.37 5.20
N ARG A 281 -3.88 12.40 5.97
CA ARG A 281 -3.48 10.98 5.93
C ARG A 281 -3.61 10.34 4.56
N ALA A 282 -4.69 10.65 3.84
CA ALA A 282 -4.90 10.04 2.54
C ALA A 282 -3.94 10.55 1.47
N ALA A 283 -3.67 11.87 1.43
CA ALA A 283 -2.65 12.44 0.56
C ALA A 283 -1.25 11.89 0.88
N ALA A 284 -0.98 11.66 2.17
CA ALA A 284 0.21 10.99 2.67
C ALA A 284 0.34 9.54 2.15
N GLY A 285 -0.74 8.76 2.15
CA GLY A 285 -0.78 7.40 1.60
C GLY A 285 -0.48 7.37 0.10
N VAL A 286 -1.13 8.25 -0.67
CA VAL A 286 -0.85 8.41 -2.11
C VAL A 286 0.61 8.78 -2.35
N ALA A 287 1.15 9.74 -1.59
CA ALA A 287 2.56 10.12 -1.67
C ALA A 287 3.51 8.95 -1.35
N GLY A 288 3.12 8.06 -0.43
CA GLY A 288 3.86 6.84 -0.11
C GLY A 288 3.98 5.88 -1.29
N LEU A 289 2.94 5.76 -2.12
CA LEU A 289 2.94 4.92 -3.33
C LEU A 289 3.93 5.45 -4.40
N VAL A 290 3.97 6.77 -4.58
CA VAL A 290 4.94 7.46 -5.46
C VAL A 290 6.38 7.23 -4.99
N GLY A 291 6.57 7.00 -3.68
CA GLY A 291 7.86 6.72 -3.06
C GLY A 291 8.75 7.96 -2.98
N SER A 292 10.05 7.81 -3.25
CA SER A 292 11.03 8.91 -3.20
C SER A 292 11.05 9.79 -4.46
N CYS A 293 10.14 9.55 -5.42
CA CYS A 293 10.05 10.37 -6.62
C CYS A 293 9.44 11.74 -6.28
N SER A 294 10.08 12.84 -6.70
CA SER A 294 9.48 14.17 -6.51
C SER A 294 8.20 14.29 -7.35
N SER A 295 7.23 15.09 -6.89
CA SER A 295 5.97 15.23 -7.63
C SER A 295 6.14 15.73 -9.07
N SER A 296 7.10 16.63 -9.32
CA SER A 296 7.45 17.08 -10.68
C SER A 296 8.03 15.97 -11.55
N LYS A 297 8.94 15.15 -11.00
CA LYS A 297 9.51 14.02 -11.72
C LYS A 297 8.47 12.94 -11.98
N ALA A 298 7.59 12.65 -11.01
CA ALA A 298 6.49 11.71 -11.17
C ALA A 298 5.53 12.15 -12.29
N LEU A 299 5.16 13.44 -12.33
CA LEU A 299 4.33 14.00 -13.41
C LEU A 299 5.02 13.97 -14.77
N ALA A 300 6.30 14.35 -14.84
CA ALA A 300 7.05 14.32 -16.10
C ALA A 300 7.18 12.89 -16.64
N LEU A 301 7.50 11.93 -15.76
CA LEU A 301 7.54 10.51 -16.12
C LEU A 301 6.17 9.99 -16.55
N ALA A 302 5.11 10.35 -15.82
CA ALA A 302 3.76 9.94 -16.16
C ALA A 302 3.33 10.51 -17.51
N GLY A 303 3.60 11.78 -17.81
CA GLY A 303 3.28 12.38 -19.12
C GLY A 303 4.00 11.71 -20.29
N GLN A 304 5.20 11.16 -20.08
CA GLN A 304 5.94 10.41 -21.10
C GLN A 304 5.46 8.96 -21.28
N ARG A 305 4.83 8.39 -20.25
CA ARG A 305 4.52 6.95 -20.15
C ARG A 305 3.02 6.66 -20.08
N PHE A 306 2.17 7.68 -20.01
CA PHE A 306 0.74 7.51 -20.02
C PHE A 306 0.31 6.98 -21.38
N ARG A 307 -0.35 5.81 -21.37
CA ARG A 307 -0.84 5.16 -22.57
C ARG A 307 -2.31 4.81 -22.39
N SER A 308 -3.01 4.66 -23.50
CA SER A 308 -4.36 4.09 -23.52
C SER A 308 -4.49 3.11 -24.67
N VAL A 309 -5.43 2.18 -24.56
CA VAL A 309 -5.80 1.24 -25.61
C VAL A 309 -7.28 1.41 -25.89
N ARG A 310 -7.69 1.30 -27.16
CA ARG A 310 -9.12 1.29 -27.50
C ARG A 310 -9.69 -0.09 -27.17
N MET A 311 -10.91 -0.12 -26.64
CA MET A 311 -11.50 -1.41 -26.24
C MET A 311 -11.81 -2.38 -27.38
N ASP A 312 -12.05 -1.88 -28.60
CA ASP A 312 -12.25 -2.71 -29.79
C ASP A 312 -10.99 -3.47 -30.22
N LEU A 313 -9.82 -3.02 -29.75
CA LEU A 313 -8.55 -3.70 -29.95
C LEU A 313 -8.24 -4.69 -28.84
N LEU A 314 -9.11 -4.90 -27.87
CA LEU A 314 -8.89 -5.93 -26.85
C LEU A 314 -9.42 -7.27 -27.35
N GLU A 315 -8.75 -8.35 -27.00
CA GLU A 315 -9.23 -9.69 -27.29
C GLU A 315 -9.49 -10.48 -26.00
N GLN A 316 -10.50 -11.36 -26.04
CA GLN A 316 -10.92 -12.13 -24.86
C GLN A 316 -9.78 -12.95 -24.27
N HIS A 317 -9.00 -13.61 -25.13
CA HIS A 317 -7.90 -14.47 -24.70
C HIS A 317 -6.80 -13.68 -23.95
N GLU A 318 -6.60 -12.41 -24.29
CA GLU A 318 -5.64 -11.52 -23.63
C GLU A 318 -6.11 -11.13 -22.22
N MET A 319 -7.42 -11.00 -22.03
CA MET A 319 -8.08 -10.72 -20.75
C MET A 319 -8.28 -11.97 -19.87
N SER A 320 -8.00 -13.16 -20.42
CA SER A 320 -8.26 -14.44 -19.76
C SER A 320 -7.11 -14.94 -18.88
N CYS A 321 -5.90 -14.41 -19.05
CA CYS A 321 -4.71 -14.89 -18.37
C CYS A 321 -3.92 -13.75 -17.74
N ASN A 322 -3.36 -13.96 -16.55
CA ASN A 322 -2.55 -12.96 -15.83
C ASN A 322 -1.07 -12.94 -16.26
N THR A 323 -0.65 -13.84 -17.15
CA THR A 323 0.73 -13.94 -17.59
C THR A 323 1.15 -12.64 -18.29
N PRO A 324 2.26 -12.01 -17.85
CA PRO A 324 2.79 -10.82 -18.50
C PRO A 324 3.07 -11.08 -19.99
N ASN A 325 2.65 -10.16 -20.85
CA ASN A 325 2.94 -10.21 -22.28
C ASN A 325 3.39 -8.82 -22.75
N SER A 326 4.68 -8.67 -23.01
CA SER A 326 5.28 -7.40 -23.44
C SER A 326 4.76 -6.93 -24.81
N ASN A 327 4.22 -7.82 -25.64
CA ASN A 327 3.71 -7.44 -26.95
C ASN A 327 2.42 -6.60 -26.85
N LEU A 328 1.65 -6.76 -25.78
CA LEU A 328 0.41 -6.00 -25.54
C LEU A 328 0.68 -4.51 -25.29
N TRP A 329 1.88 -4.17 -24.81
CA TRP A 329 2.33 -2.79 -24.67
C TRP A 329 2.32 -2.03 -26.00
N PHE A 330 2.63 -2.71 -27.11
CA PHE A 330 2.66 -2.08 -28.43
C PHE A 330 1.24 -1.85 -29.01
N ARG A 331 0.21 -2.51 -28.47
CA ARG A 331 -1.20 -2.25 -28.85
C ARG A 331 -1.75 -0.98 -28.21
N SER A 332 -1.18 -0.54 -27.09
CA SER A 332 -1.53 0.75 -26.50
C SER A 332 -0.78 1.89 -27.20
N VAL A 333 -1.33 3.09 -27.18
CA VAL A 333 -0.72 4.30 -27.75
C VAL A 333 -0.39 5.30 -26.65
N ILE A 334 0.67 6.09 -26.83
CA ILE A 334 0.95 7.23 -25.92
C ILE A 334 -0.25 8.17 -26.00
N ASP A 335 -0.77 8.54 -24.83
CA ASP A 335 -1.96 9.37 -24.71
C ASP A 335 -1.68 10.59 -23.82
N ARG A 336 -2.54 11.60 -23.91
CA ARG A 336 -2.51 12.76 -23.04
C ARG A 336 -3.29 12.47 -21.76
N LEU A 337 -2.82 13.00 -20.64
CA LEU A 337 -3.62 12.99 -19.41
C LEU A 337 -4.97 13.67 -19.68
N HIS A 338 -6.03 13.08 -19.10
CA HIS A 338 -7.44 13.45 -19.24
C HIS A 338 -8.09 13.14 -20.59
N HIS A 339 -7.37 12.56 -21.56
CA HIS A 339 -7.97 12.06 -22.81
C HIS A 339 -8.49 10.63 -22.66
N CYS A 340 -7.88 9.82 -21.80
CA CYS A 340 -8.33 8.46 -21.50
C CYS A 340 -9.70 8.48 -20.79
N ASP A 341 -10.66 7.73 -21.31
CA ASP A 341 -12.05 7.74 -20.84
C ASP A 341 -12.22 7.03 -19.50
N ALA A 342 -11.47 5.94 -19.29
CA ALA A 342 -11.54 5.20 -18.03
C ALA A 342 -10.22 4.53 -17.67
N PHE A 343 -9.92 4.53 -16.37
CA PHE A 343 -9.01 3.58 -15.77
C PHE A 343 -9.79 2.31 -15.45
N ILE A 344 -9.31 1.15 -15.89
CA ILE A 344 -9.95 -0.14 -15.61
C ILE A 344 -9.26 -0.80 -14.42
N SER A 345 -10.00 -0.93 -13.32
CA SER A 345 -9.58 -1.71 -12.16
C SER A 345 -10.33 -3.03 -12.14
N HIS A 346 -9.61 -4.15 -12.02
CA HIS A 346 -10.20 -5.48 -12.05
C HIS A 346 -9.29 -6.51 -11.37
N SER A 347 -9.82 -7.68 -11.01
CA SER A 347 -9.00 -8.82 -10.60
C SER A 347 -8.73 -9.75 -11.79
N TRP A 348 -7.48 -10.22 -11.87
CA TRP A 348 -7.09 -11.26 -12.82
C TRP A 348 -7.57 -12.67 -12.41
N HIS A 349 -8.09 -12.83 -11.18
CA HIS A 349 -8.59 -14.10 -10.65
C HIS A 349 -10.11 -14.27 -10.78
N ASP A 350 -10.84 -13.21 -11.18
CA ASP A 350 -12.25 -13.34 -11.52
C ASP A 350 -12.43 -14.17 -12.80
N ASP A 351 -13.60 -14.79 -12.94
CA ASP A 351 -13.91 -15.61 -14.11
C ASP A 351 -13.69 -14.82 -15.42
N PRO A 352 -12.83 -15.32 -16.32
CA PRO A 352 -12.39 -14.54 -17.48
C PRO A 352 -13.52 -14.29 -18.47
N GLN A 353 -14.45 -15.23 -18.62
CA GLN A 353 -15.57 -15.11 -19.56
C GLN A 353 -16.62 -14.12 -19.02
N ALA A 354 -17.01 -14.24 -17.76
CA ALA A 354 -17.87 -13.29 -17.06
C ALA A 354 -17.30 -11.87 -17.12
N LYS A 355 -16.00 -11.71 -16.85
CA LYS A 355 -15.32 -10.42 -16.90
C LYS A 355 -15.36 -9.83 -18.29
N TRP A 356 -15.07 -10.65 -19.32
CA TRP A 356 -15.16 -10.22 -20.71
C TRP A 356 -16.58 -9.79 -21.10
N ARG A 357 -17.60 -10.55 -20.70
CA ARG A 357 -19.02 -10.19 -20.93
C ARG A 357 -19.36 -8.84 -20.27
N ALA A 358 -18.94 -8.62 -19.02
CA ALA A 358 -19.13 -7.35 -18.32
C ALA A 358 -18.41 -6.19 -19.04
N MET A 359 -17.17 -6.40 -19.49
CA MET A 359 -16.42 -5.42 -20.29
C MET A 359 -17.14 -5.05 -21.60
N GLN A 360 -17.64 -6.04 -22.35
CA GLN A 360 -18.38 -5.78 -23.59
C GLN A 360 -19.73 -5.09 -23.33
N ARG A 361 -20.41 -5.41 -22.23
CA ARG A 361 -21.63 -4.72 -21.80
C ARG A 361 -21.35 -3.24 -21.50
N TRP A 362 -20.34 -2.96 -20.68
CA TRP A 362 -19.89 -1.61 -20.38
C TRP A 362 -19.57 -0.82 -21.64
N ARG A 363 -18.79 -1.42 -22.54
CA ARG A 363 -18.40 -0.87 -23.84
C ARG A 363 -19.61 -0.50 -24.70
N ARG A 364 -20.61 -1.39 -24.84
CA ARG A 364 -21.83 -1.10 -25.60
C ARG A 364 -22.57 0.11 -25.03
N VAL A 365 -22.78 0.15 -23.71
CA VAL A 365 -23.44 1.28 -23.03
C VAL A 365 -22.66 2.58 -23.22
N PHE A 366 -21.32 2.51 -23.14
CA PHE A 366 -20.46 3.65 -23.42
C PHE A 366 -20.62 4.15 -24.85
N ASN A 367 -20.53 3.25 -25.84
CA ASN A 367 -20.65 3.60 -27.26
C ASN A 367 -22.02 4.23 -27.57
N MET A 368 -23.10 3.69 -27.01
CA MET A 368 -24.44 4.28 -27.16
C MET A 368 -24.52 5.70 -26.57
N ARG A 369 -23.88 5.94 -25.43
CA ARG A 369 -23.94 7.22 -24.73
C ARG A 369 -23.04 8.30 -25.33
N TYR A 370 -21.86 7.92 -25.80
CA TYR A 370 -20.82 8.88 -26.21
C TYR A 370 -20.53 8.86 -27.71
N GLY A 371 -21.05 7.89 -28.47
CA GLY A 371 -20.90 7.82 -29.93
C GLY A 371 -19.49 7.49 -30.41
N HIS A 372 -18.61 7.01 -29.53
CA HIS A 372 -17.25 6.58 -29.89
C HIS A 372 -16.79 5.43 -29.01
N GLU A 373 -15.78 4.71 -29.51
CA GLU A 373 -15.13 3.61 -28.79
C GLU A 373 -14.35 4.12 -27.56
N PRO A 374 -14.47 3.50 -26.38
CA PRO A 374 -13.77 3.96 -25.19
C PRO A 374 -12.26 3.71 -25.29
N ARG A 375 -11.50 4.73 -24.90
CA ARG A 375 -10.06 4.64 -24.65
C ARG A 375 -9.83 4.35 -23.18
N VAL A 376 -9.16 3.26 -22.89
CA VAL A 376 -9.00 2.76 -21.53
C VAL A 376 -7.53 2.59 -21.15
N TRP A 377 -7.24 2.79 -19.86
CA TRP A 377 -5.98 2.40 -19.25
C TRP A 377 -6.20 1.04 -18.57
N ILE A 378 -5.44 0.02 -19.00
CA ILE A 378 -5.44 -1.33 -18.41
C ILE A 378 -3.99 -1.69 -18.11
N ASP A 379 -3.71 -2.15 -16.89
CA ASP A 379 -2.37 -2.50 -16.40
C ASP A 379 -1.55 -3.32 -17.41
N LYS A 380 -2.09 -4.41 -17.94
CA LYS A 380 -1.39 -5.32 -18.85
C LYS A 380 -1.00 -4.69 -20.19
N PHE A 381 -1.76 -3.69 -20.65
CA PHE A 381 -1.53 -3.00 -21.93
C PHE A 381 -0.76 -1.69 -21.77
N CYS A 382 -0.92 -1.03 -20.63
CA CYS A 382 -0.46 0.34 -20.37
C CYS A 382 0.68 0.41 -19.34
N ILE A 383 1.16 -0.73 -18.82
CA ILE A 383 2.41 -0.86 -18.07
C ILE A 383 3.44 -1.61 -18.92
N ASP A 384 4.65 -1.07 -18.93
CA ASP A 384 5.82 -1.72 -19.50
C ASP A 384 6.22 -2.87 -18.58
N GLN A 385 5.93 -4.09 -19.01
CA GLN A 385 6.17 -5.30 -18.21
C GLN A 385 7.68 -5.50 -17.92
N ASN A 386 8.57 -4.87 -18.69
CA ASN A 386 10.00 -4.88 -18.43
C ASN A 386 10.43 -3.86 -17.37
N ASN A 387 9.55 -2.91 -17.02
CA ASN A 387 9.85 -1.81 -16.09
C ASN A 387 8.63 -1.42 -15.21
N ILE A 388 7.97 -2.43 -14.67
CA ILE A 388 6.77 -2.29 -13.82
C ILE A 388 6.98 -1.29 -12.68
N LYS A 389 8.16 -1.29 -12.05
CA LYS A 389 8.47 -0.42 -10.90
C LYS A 389 8.43 1.08 -11.25
N GLN A 390 8.74 1.46 -12.49
CA GLN A 390 8.69 2.85 -12.90
C GLN A 390 7.25 3.31 -13.14
N ASP A 391 6.43 2.46 -13.76
CA ASP A 391 5.01 2.74 -14.03
C ASP A 391 4.17 2.74 -12.76
N LEU A 392 4.41 1.81 -11.83
CA LEU A 392 3.70 1.79 -10.54
C LEU A 392 3.93 3.05 -9.71
N ARG A 393 5.06 3.76 -9.86
CA ARG A 393 5.28 5.06 -9.21
C ARG A 393 4.43 6.18 -9.81
N CYS A 394 4.02 6.02 -11.06
CA CYS A 394 3.19 6.95 -11.81
C CYS A 394 1.69 6.62 -11.67
N LEU A 395 1.35 5.49 -11.05
CA LEU A 395 -0.03 5.01 -10.92
C LEU A 395 -1.00 6.07 -10.35
N PRO A 396 -0.67 6.84 -9.29
CA PRO A 396 -1.54 7.92 -8.85
C PRO A 396 -1.79 8.99 -9.92
N VAL A 397 -0.80 9.27 -10.77
CA VAL A 397 -0.97 10.22 -11.87
C VAL A 397 -1.82 9.62 -12.99
N PHE A 398 -1.60 8.34 -13.32
CA PHE A 398 -2.38 7.62 -14.33
C PHE A 398 -3.87 7.56 -13.96
N LEU A 399 -4.18 7.25 -12.70
CA LEU A 399 -5.55 7.26 -12.18
C LEU A 399 -6.20 8.65 -12.33
N SER A 400 -5.52 9.72 -11.91
CA SER A 400 -6.06 11.09 -12.09
C SER A 400 -6.13 11.53 -13.56
N GLY A 401 -5.31 10.92 -14.42
CA GLY A 401 -5.27 11.17 -15.85
C GLY A 401 -6.44 10.52 -16.60
N CYS A 402 -7.24 9.69 -15.95
CA CYS A 402 -8.44 9.11 -16.57
C CYS A 402 -9.70 9.91 -16.18
N LYS A 403 -10.69 9.98 -17.07
CA LYS A 403 -11.95 10.70 -16.77
C LYS A 403 -12.78 9.97 -15.73
N ASN A 404 -12.83 8.64 -15.80
CA ASN A 404 -13.58 7.76 -14.90
C ASN A 404 -12.68 6.64 -14.33
N LEU A 405 -13.12 6.05 -13.23
CA LEU A 405 -12.63 4.75 -12.75
C LEU A 405 -13.73 3.73 -12.97
N VAL A 406 -13.47 2.69 -13.75
CA VAL A 406 -14.42 1.60 -13.99
C VAL A 406 -13.89 0.36 -13.29
N VAL A 407 -14.68 -0.14 -12.35
CA VAL A 407 -14.33 -1.28 -11.50
C VAL A 407 -15.13 -2.48 -11.96
N PHE A 408 -14.47 -3.44 -12.62
CA PHE A 408 -15.04 -4.75 -12.90
C PHE A 408 -14.90 -5.61 -11.65
N CYS A 409 -15.99 -5.68 -10.88
CA CYS A 409 -15.98 -6.27 -9.56
C CYS A 409 -16.54 -7.69 -9.60
N GLY A 410 -15.68 -8.70 -9.57
CA GLY A 410 -16.05 -10.08 -9.27
C GLY A 410 -15.78 -10.45 -7.81
N THR A 411 -16.00 -11.72 -7.50
CA THR A 411 -15.89 -12.27 -6.14
C THR A 411 -14.47 -12.17 -5.57
N THR A 412 -13.44 -12.04 -6.42
CA THR A 412 -12.03 -11.91 -6.00
C THR A 412 -11.49 -10.47 -6.06
N TYR A 413 -12.28 -9.48 -6.48
CA TYR A 413 -11.79 -8.11 -6.65
C TYR A 413 -11.19 -7.53 -5.37
N LEU A 414 -11.92 -7.67 -4.26
CA LEU A 414 -11.49 -7.12 -2.97
C LEU A 414 -10.45 -7.94 -2.24
N SER A 415 -10.23 -9.20 -2.62
CA SER A 415 -9.09 -9.95 -2.08
C SER A 415 -7.77 -9.49 -2.69
N ARG A 416 -7.77 -8.57 -3.66
CA ARG A 416 -6.55 -8.04 -4.28
C ARG A 416 -6.16 -6.69 -3.69
N LEU A 417 -4.98 -6.63 -3.08
CA LEU A 417 -4.50 -5.42 -2.40
C LEU A 417 -4.37 -4.23 -3.36
N TRP A 418 -3.90 -4.46 -4.58
CA TRP A 418 -3.75 -3.41 -5.60
C TRP A 418 -5.09 -2.81 -6.01
N CYS A 419 -6.13 -3.63 -6.18
CA CYS A 419 -7.47 -3.17 -6.54
C CYS A 419 -8.05 -2.21 -5.48
N ALA A 420 -7.94 -2.57 -4.20
CA ALA A 420 -8.35 -1.69 -3.10
C ALA A 420 -7.55 -0.37 -3.06
N VAL A 421 -6.24 -0.45 -3.33
CA VAL A 421 -5.36 0.72 -3.39
C VAL A 421 -5.67 1.64 -4.57
N GLU A 422 -6.03 1.10 -5.74
CA GLU A 422 -6.43 1.89 -6.92
C GLU A 422 -7.69 2.71 -6.62
N LEU A 423 -8.72 2.05 -6.09
CA LEU A 423 -9.98 2.69 -5.69
C LEU A 423 -9.73 3.83 -4.69
N PHE A 424 -8.99 3.50 -3.63
CA PHE A 424 -8.59 4.46 -2.61
C PHE A 424 -7.81 5.64 -3.21
N THR A 425 -6.82 5.35 -4.05
CA THR A 425 -5.95 6.36 -4.66
C THR A 425 -6.76 7.30 -5.54
N PHE A 426 -7.68 6.79 -6.35
CA PHE A 426 -8.54 7.58 -7.24
C PHE A 426 -9.34 8.64 -6.50
N VAL A 427 -10.01 8.29 -5.40
CA VAL A 427 -10.79 9.25 -4.60
C VAL A 427 -9.88 10.32 -4.00
N HIS A 428 -8.73 9.91 -3.47
CA HIS A 428 -7.89 10.82 -2.69
C HIS A 428 -6.97 11.74 -3.51
N ILE A 429 -6.63 11.36 -4.74
CA ILE A 429 -5.99 12.28 -5.70
C ILE A 429 -6.95 13.33 -6.25
N GLY A 430 -8.26 13.19 -6.00
CA GLY A 430 -9.28 14.17 -6.38
C GLY A 430 -10.28 13.69 -7.42
N GLY A 431 -10.31 12.39 -7.70
CA GLY A 431 -11.45 11.79 -8.38
C GLY A 431 -12.72 12.02 -7.56
N ASN A 432 -13.78 12.47 -8.24
CA ASN A 432 -15.10 12.48 -7.62
C ASN A 432 -15.59 11.03 -7.52
N ILE A 433 -16.20 10.69 -6.38
CA ILE A 433 -16.81 9.37 -6.15
C ILE A 433 -17.88 9.08 -7.22
N ASP A 434 -18.58 10.10 -7.72
CA ASP A 434 -19.57 9.98 -8.80
C ASP A 434 -18.96 9.56 -10.16
N ARG A 435 -17.62 9.55 -10.27
CA ARG A 435 -16.89 9.09 -11.46
C ARG A 435 -16.39 7.65 -11.34
N ILE A 436 -16.76 6.97 -10.26
CA ILE A 436 -16.48 5.55 -10.06
C ILE A 436 -17.70 4.80 -10.58
N ARG A 437 -17.53 4.06 -11.66
CA ARG A 437 -18.56 3.18 -12.21
C ARG A 437 -18.21 1.75 -11.87
N PHE A 438 -19.22 1.03 -11.46
CA PHE A 438 -19.09 -0.33 -11.00
C PHE A 438 -19.80 -1.28 -11.96
N GLU A 439 -19.09 -2.32 -12.39
CA GLU A 439 -19.60 -3.33 -13.31
C GLU A 439 -19.44 -4.71 -12.66
N PRO A 440 -20.54 -5.36 -12.23
CA PRO A 440 -20.45 -6.68 -11.61
C PRO A 440 -19.97 -7.73 -12.62
N VAL A 441 -19.06 -8.58 -12.17
CA VAL A 441 -18.57 -9.74 -12.94
C VAL A 441 -19.30 -10.97 -12.42
N LEU A 442 -20.29 -11.44 -13.19
CA LEU A 442 -21.20 -12.51 -12.81
C LEU A 442 -21.06 -13.71 -13.77
N ARG A 443 -20.85 -14.89 -13.21
CA ARG A 443 -20.81 -16.16 -13.95
C ARG A 443 -22.21 -16.56 -14.39
N GLU A 444 -22.29 -17.17 -15.56
CA GLU A 444 -23.56 -17.62 -16.13
C GLU A 444 -24.18 -18.72 -15.27
N GLY A 445 -25.42 -18.50 -14.82
CA GLY A 445 -26.13 -19.42 -13.93
C GLY A 445 -25.77 -19.30 -12.44
N TYR A 446 -24.90 -18.35 -12.07
CA TYR A 446 -24.50 -18.08 -10.68
C TYR A 446 -24.60 -16.59 -10.34
N GLU A 447 -25.44 -15.83 -11.06
CA GLU A 447 -25.51 -14.38 -10.96
C GLU A 447 -25.88 -13.91 -9.55
N ASP A 448 -26.89 -14.52 -8.94
CA ASP A 448 -27.33 -14.16 -7.59
C ASP A 448 -26.28 -14.51 -6.52
N GLU A 449 -25.61 -15.67 -6.65
CA GLU A 449 -24.55 -16.11 -5.74
C GLU A 449 -23.33 -15.18 -5.81
N ASP A 450 -22.85 -14.89 -7.03
CA ASP A 450 -21.71 -14.00 -7.25
C ASP A 450 -22.02 -12.59 -6.73
N LEU A 451 -23.25 -12.10 -6.97
CA LEU A 451 -23.68 -10.79 -6.49
C LEU A 451 -23.71 -10.72 -4.97
N GLU A 452 -24.30 -11.72 -4.31
CA GLU A 452 -24.33 -11.81 -2.86
C GLU A 452 -22.91 -11.92 -2.29
N SER A 453 -22.04 -12.71 -2.91
CA SER A 453 -20.63 -12.84 -2.52
C SER A 453 -19.89 -11.51 -2.63
N ILE A 454 -20.06 -10.78 -3.74
CA ILE A 454 -19.48 -9.44 -3.93
C ILE A 454 -19.95 -8.49 -2.82
N MET A 455 -21.26 -8.50 -2.50
CA MET A 455 -21.82 -7.68 -1.42
C MET A 455 -21.23 -8.04 -0.06
N ARG A 456 -21.13 -9.34 0.27
CA ARG A 456 -20.49 -9.82 1.50
C ARG A 456 -19.02 -9.40 1.59
N CYS A 457 -18.28 -9.51 0.49
CA CYS A 457 -16.88 -9.05 0.43
C CYS A 457 -16.75 -7.56 0.74
N PHE A 458 -17.67 -6.70 0.28
CA PHE A 458 -17.63 -5.26 0.61
C PHE A 458 -17.85 -4.99 2.09
N ASP A 459 -18.87 -5.60 2.68
CA ASP A 459 -19.20 -5.37 4.10
C ASP A 459 -18.13 -5.96 5.03
N ALA A 460 -17.50 -7.06 4.63
CA ALA A 460 -16.42 -7.73 5.37
C ALA A 460 -15.00 -7.33 4.92
N PHE A 461 -14.84 -6.26 4.13
CA PHE A 461 -13.52 -5.90 3.58
C PHE A 461 -12.46 -5.72 4.66
N ASP A 462 -11.37 -6.47 4.53
CA ASP A 462 -10.20 -6.36 5.38
C ASP A 462 -8.89 -6.44 4.58
N VAL A 463 -8.12 -5.36 4.63
CA VAL A 463 -6.85 -5.24 3.91
C VAL A 463 -5.77 -6.23 4.38
N GLU A 464 -5.85 -6.76 5.61
CA GLU A 464 -4.90 -7.80 6.06
C GLU A 464 -5.10 -9.13 5.30
N GLN A 465 -6.34 -9.41 4.90
CA GLN A 465 -6.73 -10.61 4.14
C GLN A 465 -6.48 -10.45 2.63
N CYS A 466 -6.09 -9.26 2.16
CA CYS A 466 -5.80 -9.06 0.76
C CYS A 466 -4.48 -9.72 0.34
N ASP A 467 -4.50 -10.35 -0.82
CA ASP A 467 -3.37 -10.94 -1.51
C ASP A 467 -2.68 -9.96 -2.45
N CYS A 468 -1.40 -10.22 -2.69
CA CYS A 468 -0.58 -9.50 -3.63
C CYS A 468 0.25 -10.52 -4.41
N PHE A 469 0.60 -10.22 -5.67
CA PHE A 469 1.46 -11.11 -6.47
C PHE A 469 2.84 -11.33 -5.81
N SER A 470 3.30 -10.34 -5.04
CA SER A 470 4.59 -10.32 -4.36
C SER A 470 4.36 -9.98 -2.89
N GLU A 471 4.76 -10.88 -1.99
CA GLU A 471 4.70 -10.65 -0.54
C GLU A 471 5.47 -9.39 -0.12
N ASN A 472 6.59 -9.10 -0.79
CA ASN A 472 7.33 -7.87 -0.54
C ASN A 472 6.54 -6.62 -0.95
N ASP A 473 5.70 -6.69 -1.99
CA ASP A 473 4.81 -5.59 -2.35
C ASP A 473 3.62 -5.49 -1.38
N LYS A 474 3.10 -6.63 -0.88
CA LYS A 474 2.10 -6.66 0.21
C LYS A 474 2.64 -5.92 1.43
N ASP A 475 3.79 -6.35 1.95
CA ASP A 475 4.44 -5.73 3.11
C ASP A 475 4.68 -4.24 2.90
N ARG A 476 5.14 -3.85 1.70
CA ARG A 476 5.42 -2.46 1.37
C ARG A 476 4.14 -1.61 1.35
N ILE A 477 3.09 -2.08 0.68
CA ILE A 477 1.82 -1.35 0.56
C ILE A 477 1.12 -1.28 1.91
N VAL A 478 1.03 -2.39 2.64
CA VAL A 478 0.47 -2.43 4.00
C VAL A 478 1.27 -1.52 4.93
N GLY A 479 2.59 -1.47 4.79
CA GLY A 479 3.45 -0.52 5.52
C GLY A 479 3.13 0.94 5.18
N ILE A 480 2.88 1.27 3.91
CA ILE A 480 2.43 2.60 3.47
C ILE A 480 1.07 2.94 4.08
N ILE A 481 0.11 2.00 4.04
CA ILE A 481 -1.23 2.16 4.60
C ILE A 481 -1.14 2.40 6.11
N ARG A 482 -0.45 1.54 6.87
CA ARG A 482 -0.24 1.73 8.32
C ARG A 482 0.42 3.07 8.64
N SER A 483 1.42 3.46 7.85
CA SER A 483 2.09 4.75 8.03
C SER A 483 1.17 5.94 7.80
N ALA A 484 0.27 5.83 6.81
CA ALA A 484 -0.65 6.91 6.42
C ALA A 484 -1.88 6.98 7.33
N PHE A 485 -2.48 5.83 7.67
CA PHE A 485 -3.74 5.74 8.40
C PHE A 485 -3.57 5.60 9.92
N GLY A 486 -2.36 5.23 10.36
CA GLY A 486 -2.08 4.85 11.75
C GLY A 486 -2.42 3.39 12.03
N ASP A 487 -3.49 2.86 11.45
CA ASP A 487 -3.88 1.45 11.53
C ASP A 487 -4.51 0.98 10.20
N LEU A 488 -4.78 -0.32 10.10
CA LEU A 488 -5.44 -0.90 8.93
C LEU A 488 -6.96 -0.77 9.00
N ALA A 489 -7.54 -0.74 10.20
CA ALA A 489 -8.97 -0.54 10.40
C ALA A 489 -9.48 0.79 9.81
N GLY A 490 -8.69 1.87 9.93
CA GLY A 490 -8.98 3.17 9.37
C GLY A 490 -8.99 3.15 7.83
N PHE A 491 -8.10 2.37 7.22
CA PHE A 491 -8.10 2.14 5.78
C PHE A 491 -9.32 1.32 5.34
N ASN A 492 -9.64 0.22 6.03
CA ASN A 492 -10.82 -0.61 5.76
C ASN A 492 -12.09 0.24 5.76
N LYS A 493 -12.29 1.06 6.81
CA LYS A 493 -13.42 2.01 6.90
C LYS A 493 -13.45 3.02 5.74
N ALA A 494 -12.28 3.49 5.30
CA ALA A 494 -12.21 4.43 4.18
C ALA A 494 -12.65 3.77 2.86
N VAL A 495 -12.15 2.57 2.57
CA VAL A 495 -12.53 1.80 1.38
C VAL A 495 -14.02 1.43 1.41
N GLN A 496 -14.50 0.86 2.51
CA GLN A 496 -15.93 0.54 2.70
C GLN A 496 -16.84 1.77 2.50
N ARG A 497 -16.41 2.94 2.99
CA ARG A 497 -17.14 4.19 2.78
C ARG A 497 -17.19 4.60 1.30
N ILE A 498 -16.09 4.44 0.55
CA ILE A 498 -16.07 4.73 -0.90
C ILE A 498 -17.12 3.87 -1.60
N PHE A 499 -17.19 2.57 -1.30
CA PHE A 499 -18.19 1.67 -1.87
C PHE A 499 -19.64 2.10 -1.56
N ARG A 500 -19.92 2.42 -0.30
CA ARG A 500 -21.26 2.89 0.11
C ARG A 500 -21.65 4.19 -0.58
N GLN A 501 -20.70 5.11 -0.76
CA GLN A 501 -20.95 6.43 -1.34
C GLN A 501 -21.06 6.40 -2.86
N ALA A 502 -20.28 5.56 -3.54
CA ALA A 502 -20.31 5.39 -4.99
C ALA A 502 -21.62 4.78 -5.50
N GLY A 503 -22.54 4.40 -4.61
CA GLY A 503 -23.88 4.00 -5.02
C GLY A 503 -23.94 2.64 -5.71
N TRP A 504 -22.97 1.74 -5.48
CA TRP A 504 -22.93 0.38 -6.05
C TRP A 504 -24.31 -0.32 -6.03
N ARG A 505 -25.05 -0.21 -4.91
CA ARG A 505 -26.39 -0.82 -4.78
C ARG A 505 -27.43 -0.25 -5.73
N ARG A 506 -27.33 1.03 -6.10
CA ARG A 506 -28.27 1.69 -7.03
C ARG A 506 -27.99 1.29 -8.47
N ASP A 507 -26.71 1.24 -8.84
CA ASP A 507 -26.31 0.88 -10.21
C ASP A 507 -26.68 -0.57 -10.55
N LEU A 508 -26.60 -1.48 -9.57
CA LEU A 508 -27.01 -2.87 -9.76
C LEU A 508 -28.48 -3.04 -10.11
N THR A 509 -29.37 -2.31 -9.44
CA THR A 509 -30.81 -2.38 -9.74
C THR A 509 -31.08 -1.91 -11.16
N ILE A 510 -30.46 -0.79 -11.56
CA ILE A 510 -30.62 -0.21 -12.91
C ILE A 510 -30.06 -1.16 -13.98
N MET A 511 -28.94 -1.83 -13.71
CA MET A 511 -28.35 -2.77 -14.66
C MET A 511 -29.22 -4.01 -14.89
N ARG A 512 -29.90 -4.49 -13.84
CA ARG A 512 -30.82 -5.63 -13.98
C ARG A 512 -31.96 -5.28 -14.92
N ASP A 513 -32.61 -4.15 -14.66
CA ASP A 513 -33.73 -3.67 -15.47
C ASP A 513 -33.31 -3.39 -16.92
N PHE A 514 -32.12 -2.79 -17.14
CA PHE A 514 -31.64 -2.48 -18.48
C PHE A 514 -31.23 -3.72 -19.29
N CYS A 515 -30.72 -4.77 -18.64
CA CYS A 515 -30.38 -6.01 -19.35
C CYS A 515 -31.64 -6.71 -19.87
N ASP A 516 -32.70 -6.74 -19.06
CA ASP A 516 -33.99 -7.32 -19.45
C ASP A 516 -34.61 -6.55 -20.64
N ASP A 517 -34.49 -5.22 -20.65
CA ASP A 517 -34.96 -4.37 -21.75
C ASP A 517 -34.15 -4.54 -23.05
N VAL A 518 -32.82 -4.63 -22.97
CA VAL A 518 -31.99 -4.80 -24.18
C VAL A 518 -32.16 -6.21 -24.74
N GLU A 519 -32.25 -7.22 -23.90
CA GLU A 519 -32.40 -8.62 -24.35
C GLU A 519 -33.79 -8.86 -24.94
N SER A 520 -34.83 -8.22 -24.39
CA SER A 520 -36.16 -8.20 -25.00
C SER A 520 -36.19 -7.45 -26.35
N GLN A 521 -35.47 -6.34 -26.49
CA GLN A 521 -35.36 -5.65 -27.78
C GLN A 521 -34.61 -6.47 -28.82
N VAL A 522 -33.48 -7.09 -28.47
CA VAL A 522 -32.69 -7.91 -29.41
C VAL A 522 -33.44 -9.16 -29.83
N SER A 523 -34.13 -9.84 -28.91
CA SER A 523 -34.97 -10.99 -29.23
C SER A 523 -36.13 -10.60 -30.16
N SER A 524 -36.78 -9.45 -29.91
CA SER A 524 -37.84 -8.93 -30.80
C SER A 524 -37.35 -8.60 -32.22
N PHE A 525 -36.11 -8.11 -32.36
CA PHE A 525 -35.53 -7.78 -33.65
C PHE A 525 -35.20 -9.05 -34.45
N ASN A 526 -34.66 -10.07 -33.80
CA ASN A 526 -34.34 -11.36 -34.43
C ASN A 526 -35.61 -12.16 -34.82
N SER A 527 -36.68 -12.09 -34.03
CA SER A 527 -37.97 -12.70 -34.39
C SER A 527 -38.61 -12.02 -35.61
N ASN A 528 -38.44 -10.70 -35.77
CA ASN A 528 -38.97 -10.00 -36.93
C ASN A 528 -38.13 -10.25 -38.19
N ALA A 529 -36.80 -10.31 -38.07
CA ALA A 529 -35.90 -10.62 -39.19
C ALA A 529 -36.10 -12.06 -39.72
N SER A 530 -36.54 -13.00 -38.88
CA SER A 530 -36.86 -14.36 -39.30
C SER A 530 -38.25 -14.51 -39.92
N ALA A 531 -39.20 -13.62 -39.58
CA ALA A 531 -40.53 -13.60 -40.19
C ALA A 531 -40.54 -13.04 -41.63
N GLU A 532 -39.68 -12.06 -41.94
CA GLU A 532 -39.61 -11.45 -43.28
C GLU A 532 -38.85 -12.29 -44.33
N HIS A 533 -38.25 -13.43 -43.97
CA HIS A 533 -37.48 -14.26 -44.91
C HIS A 533 -38.16 -15.56 -45.34
N VAL A 534 -39.45 -15.76 -45.02
CA VAL A 534 -40.22 -16.96 -45.42
C VAL A 534 -41.12 -16.72 -46.65
N GLU A 535 -41.25 -15.48 -47.15
CA GLU A 535 -42.18 -15.15 -48.24
C GLU A 535 -41.47 -14.64 -49.51
N ALA A 536 -40.53 -15.42 -50.04
CA ALA A 536 -39.99 -15.23 -51.40
C ALA A 536 -39.40 -16.52 -51.99
N ALA A 537 -40.19 -17.59 -52.06
CA ALA A 537 -39.85 -18.76 -52.87
C ALA A 537 -40.18 -18.47 -54.35
N VAL A 538 -39.17 -18.06 -55.11
CA VAL A 538 -39.21 -18.03 -56.59
C VAL A 538 -38.82 -19.43 -57.10
N PRO A 539 -39.59 -20.07 -58.00
CA PRO A 539 -39.24 -21.38 -58.53
C PRO A 539 -38.15 -21.23 -59.60
N LEU A 540 -36.98 -21.82 -59.34
CA LEU A 540 -35.88 -21.96 -60.31
C LEU A 540 -36.00 -23.29 -61.06
N THR A 541 -36.17 -23.18 -62.37
CA THR A 541 -36.16 -24.28 -63.32
C THR A 541 -34.74 -24.73 -63.67
N ASP A 542 -34.62 -26.03 -63.92
CA ASP A 542 -33.45 -26.81 -64.32
C ASP A 542 -32.55 -26.21 -65.41
N GLY A 543 -31.25 -26.50 -65.30
CA GLY A 543 -30.27 -26.31 -66.36
C GLY A 543 -28.96 -27.02 -66.04
N ALA A 544 -28.80 -28.23 -66.57
CA ALA A 544 -27.59 -29.04 -66.55
C ALA A 544 -26.42 -28.40 -67.34
N ASP A 545 -25.18 -28.71 -66.96
CA ASP A 545 -24.17 -29.41 -67.79
C ASP A 545 -22.70 -29.11 -67.37
N ARG A 546 -21.83 -30.13 -67.58
CA ARG A 546 -20.34 -30.16 -67.63
C ARG A 546 -19.50 -30.52 -66.37
N SER A 547 -19.25 -31.83 -66.24
CA SER A 547 -17.95 -32.56 -66.42
C SER A 547 -16.61 -32.08 -65.81
N PRO A 548 -15.66 -33.03 -65.55
CA PRO A 548 -14.74 -33.00 -64.41
C PRO A 548 -13.26 -32.76 -64.78
N VAL A 549 -12.45 -32.32 -63.81
CA VAL A 549 -10.97 -32.29 -63.92
C VAL A 549 -10.31 -32.67 -62.59
N SER A 550 -9.68 -33.86 -62.61
CA SER A 550 -8.36 -34.24 -62.09
C SER A 550 -7.89 -33.91 -60.65
N ALA A 551 -7.53 -34.98 -59.94
CA ALA A 551 -6.69 -35.03 -58.72
C ALA A 551 -5.22 -34.62 -58.99
N PRO A 552 -4.26 -34.51 -58.01
CA PRO A 552 -3.82 -35.65 -57.17
C PRO A 552 -3.29 -35.38 -55.71
N ILE A 553 -3.38 -36.42 -54.84
CA ILE A 553 -2.33 -37.08 -54.00
C ILE A 553 -1.47 -36.17 -53.06
N ALA A 554 -1.19 -36.37 -51.76
CA ALA A 554 -0.98 -37.53 -50.85
C ALA A 554 -1.01 -37.04 -49.36
N ALA A 555 -1.63 -37.76 -48.40
CA ALA A 555 -1.06 -38.73 -47.42
C ALA A 555 -0.63 -38.11 -46.06
N PRO A 556 -0.41 -38.88 -44.98
CA PRO A 556 -1.45 -39.38 -44.09
C PRO A 556 -1.29 -38.98 -42.61
N ILE A 557 -2.37 -39.24 -41.88
CA ILE A 557 -2.58 -39.10 -40.43
C ILE A 557 -1.80 -40.20 -39.69
N GLU A 558 -1.02 -39.82 -38.68
CA GLU A 558 -0.55 -40.74 -37.63
C GLU A 558 -1.36 -40.51 -36.35
N GLU A 559 -1.99 -41.59 -35.91
CA GLU A 559 -2.63 -41.78 -34.62
C GLU A 559 -1.60 -42.06 -33.52
N SER A 560 -1.82 -41.42 -32.35
CA SER A 560 -1.79 -41.96 -30.96
C SER A 560 -0.61 -42.86 -30.50
N PRO A 561 -0.18 -42.78 -29.21
CA PRO A 561 -1.02 -43.33 -28.15
C PRO A 561 -1.04 -42.59 -26.80
N SER A 562 -2.15 -42.84 -26.13
CA SER A 562 -2.46 -42.67 -24.71
C SER A 562 -1.37 -43.15 -23.74
N ALA A 563 -1.21 -42.42 -22.63
CA ALA A 563 -0.86 -43.03 -21.34
C ALA A 563 -1.63 -42.34 -20.22
N ALA A 564 -2.49 -43.12 -19.57
CA ALA A 564 -3.17 -42.78 -18.33
C ALA A 564 -2.25 -43.01 -17.11
N SER A 565 -2.50 -42.25 -16.04
CA SER A 565 -2.55 -42.67 -14.62
C SER A 565 -1.86 -41.71 -13.62
N SER A 566 -2.73 -41.01 -12.89
CA SER A 566 -2.76 -40.87 -11.42
C SER A 566 -1.68 -40.06 -10.64
N PRO A 567 -2.05 -39.60 -9.43
CA PRO A 567 -1.51 -38.39 -8.81
C PRO A 567 -0.47 -38.69 -7.72
N ALA A 568 0.47 -37.77 -7.50
CA ALA A 568 1.26 -37.74 -6.27
C ALA A 568 1.73 -36.32 -5.93
N THR A 569 1.30 -35.89 -4.75
CA THR A 569 1.95 -34.94 -3.84
C THR A 569 3.46 -35.18 -3.73
N ALA A 570 4.28 -34.12 -3.77
CA ALA A 570 5.41 -33.92 -2.85
C ALA A 570 6.13 -32.60 -3.12
N SER A 571 6.36 -31.88 -2.03
CA SER A 571 7.28 -30.77 -1.84
C SER A 571 8.68 -31.03 -2.39
N GLY A 572 9.27 -30.03 -3.03
CA GLY A 572 10.67 -30.06 -3.46
C GLY A 572 11.31 -28.69 -3.36
N LEU A 573 11.99 -28.43 -2.24
CA LEU A 573 12.97 -27.35 -2.08
C LEU A 573 14.04 -27.47 -3.17
N LEU A 574 14.27 -26.41 -3.94
CA LEU A 574 15.48 -26.24 -4.75
C LEU A 574 16.36 -25.16 -4.12
N ALA A 575 17.43 -25.62 -3.49
CA ALA A 575 18.57 -24.82 -3.07
C ALA A 575 19.34 -24.33 -4.30
N LEU A 576 19.66 -23.04 -4.33
CA LEU A 576 20.65 -22.47 -5.25
C LEU A 576 22.01 -22.39 -4.54
N PRO A 577 23.12 -22.71 -5.23
CA PRO A 577 24.45 -22.64 -4.65
C PRO A 577 24.96 -21.20 -4.65
N MET A 578 25.58 -20.81 -3.53
CA MET A 578 26.34 -19.56 -3.40
C MET A 578 27.83 -19.83 -3.66
N GLY A 579 28.46 -18.93 -4.42
CA GLY A 579 29.88 -18.60 -4.30
C GLY A 579 30.42 -17.84 -5.51
N PRO A 580 31.57 -17.14 -5.38
CA PRO A 580 32.13 -16.43 -4.22
C PRO A 580 31.73 -14.95 -4.17
#